data_AF-A0A257DWY8-F1
#
_entry.id   AF-A0A257DWY8-F1
#
_cell.length_a   1.000
_cell.length_b   1.000
_cell.length_c   1.000
_cell.angle_alpha   90.00
_cell.angle_beta   90.00
_cell.angle_gamma   90.00
#
_symmetry.space_group_name_H-M   'P 1'
#
loop_
_entity.id
_entity.type
_entity.pdbx_description
1 polymer ?
#
loop_
_entity_poly.entity_id
_entity_poly.type
_entity_poly.pdbx_seq_one_letter_code
_entity_poly.pdbx_strand_id
1 'polypeptide(L)' 'LKDTIAGFKGILNGDYDHLPEQAFYMVGGIEEAIEKAKKL' A
#
# COMPACT_ATOMS: atom_id res chain seq x y z
N LEU A 1 13.16 -4.79 -4.52
CA LEU A 1 13.68 -4.36 -3.20
C LEU A 1 13.55 -2.86 -2.99
N LYS A 2 14.01 -2.00 -3.92
CA LYS A 2 13.82 -0.54 -3.81
C LYS A 2 12.34 -0.16 -3.65
N ASP A 3 11.46 -0.80 -4.41
CA ASP A 3 10.00 -0.53 -4.39
C ASP A 3 9.36 -0.99 -3.08
N THR A 4 9.83 -2.11 -2.53
CA THR A 4 9.43 -2.60 -1.21
C THR A 4 9.79 -1.58 -0.13
N ILE A 5 11.04 -1.09 -0.14
CA ILE A 5 11.51 -0.09 0.84
C ILE A 5 10.72 1.23 0.69
N ALA A 6 10.48 1.69 -0.53
CA ALA A 6 9.70 2.89 -0.79
C ALA A 6 8.25 2.76 -0.32
N GLY A 7 7.60 1.62 -0.59
CA GLY A 7 6.25 1.32 -0.13
C GLY A 7 6.14 1.34 1.40
N PHE A 8 7.01 0.60 2.09
CA PHE A 8 7.03 0.60 3.56
C PHE A 8 7.36 1.98 4.15
N LYS A 9 8.25 2.75 3.52
CA LYS A 9 8.56 4.11 3.98
C LYS A 9 7.34 5.04 3.88
N GLY A 10 6.56 4.96 2.80
CA GLY A 10 5.32 5.72 2.68
C GLY A 10 4.25 5.29 3.68
N ILE A 11 4.14 3.98 3.98
CA ILE A 11 3.26 3.48 5.04
C ILE A 11 3.67 4.08 6.39
N LEU A 12 4.96 4.05 6.73
CA LEU A 12 5.47 4.61 8.00
C LEU A 12 5.32 6.14 8.09
N ASN A 13 5.32 6.84 6.95
CA ASN A 13 5.09 8.27 6.89
C ASN A 13 3.60 8.65 6.98
N GLY A 14 2.69 7.69 6.90
CA GLY A 14 1.24 7.91 6.85
C GLY A 14 0.69 8.31 5.48
N ASP A 15 1.50 8.21 4.41
CA ASP A 15 1.11 8.60 3.05
C ASP A 15 -0.08 7.76 2.53
N TYR A 16 -0.29 6.56 3.08
CA TYR A 16 -1.31 5.60 2.68
C TYR A 16 -2.38 5.33 3.75
N ASP A 17 -2.45 6.13 4.82
CA ASP A 17 -3.41 5.94 5.93
C ASP A 17 -4.88 6.08 5.50
N HIS A 18 -5.11 6.69 4.34
CA HIS A 18 -6.43 6.81 3.72
C HIS A 18 -6.90 5.52 3.04
N LEU A 19 -6.02 4.53 2.85
CA LEU A 19 -6.36 3.26 2.23
C LEU A 19 -6.93 2.29 3.29
N PRO A 20 -7.99 1.51 2.96
CA PRO A 20 -8.53 0.52 3.89
C PRO A 20 -7.51 -0.61 4.14
N GLU A 21 -7.44 -1.12 5.36
CA GLU A 21 -6.48 -2.16 5.75
C GLU A 21 -6.53 -3.42 4.86
N GLN A 22 -7.73 -3.76 4.37
CA GLN A 22 -7.94 -4.89 3.44
C GLN A 22 -7.21 -4.73 2.10
N ALA A 23 -6.89 -3.50 1.71
CA ALA A 23 -6.13 -3.19 0.50
C ALA A 23 -4.69 -3.71 0.58
N PHE A 24 -4.11 -3.80 1.77
CA PHE A 24 -2.75 -4.30 1.98
C PHE A 24 -2.66 -5.82 2.12
N TYR A 25 -3.80 -6.51 2.15
CA TYR A 25 -3.83 -7.96 2.32
C TYR A 25 -3.52 -8.70 1.01
N MET A 26 -2.49 -9.55 1.03
CA MET A 26 -2.04 -10.40 -0.10
C MET A 26 -1.79 -9.63 -1.41
N VAL A 27 -1.05 -8.53 -1.33
CA VAL A 27 -0.57 -7.75 -2.49
C VAL A 27 0.94 -7.90 -2.64
N GLY A 28 1.47 -7.77 -3.86
CA GLY A 28 2.92 -7.79 -4.09
C GLY A 28 3.58 -6.45 -3.73
N GLY A 29 3.02 -5.34 -4.21
CA GLY A 29 3.54 -3.99 -3.99
C GLY A 29 2.48 -2.98 -3.54
N ILE A 30 2.94 -1.76 -3.25
CA ILE A 30 2.05 -0.67 -2.80
C ILE A 30 1.08 -0.22 -3.90
N GLU A 31 1.47 -0.33 -5.17
CA GLU A 31 0.61 -0.02 -6.31
C GLU A 31 -0.59 -0.96 -6.38
N GLU A 32 -0.38 -2.26 -6.11
CA GLU A 32 -1.47 -3.22 -6.01
C GLU A 32 -2.39 -2.93 -4.82
N ALA A 33 -1.85 -2.46 -3.70
CA ALA A 33 -2.66 -2.00 -2.57
C ALA A 33 -3.55 -0.81 -2.97
N ILE A 34 -2.99 0.19 -3.64
CA ILE A 34 -3.74 1.37 -4.13
C ILE A 34 -4.84 0.94 -5.11
N GLU A 35 -4.54 0.05 -6.06
CA GLU A 35 -5.54 -0.44 -7.01
C GLU A 35 -6.63 -1.28 -6.36
N LYS A 36 -6.29 -2.08 -5.33
CA LYS A 36 -7.26 -2.84 -4.57
C LYS A 36 -8.15 -1.94 -3.72
N ALA A 37 -7.59 -0.90 -3.12
CA ALA A 37 -8.34 0.11 -2.37
C ALA A 37 -9.40 0.82 -3.22
N LYS A 38 -9.13 1.07 -4.51
CA LYS A 38 -10.11 1.69 -5.43
C LYS A 38 -11.32 0.81 -5.75
N LYS A 39 -11.22 -0.50 -5.51
CA LYS A 39 -12.28 -1.48 -5.80
C LYS A 39 -13.10 -1.88 -4.56
N LEU A 40 -12.71 -1.39 -3.39
CA LEU A 40 -13.42 -1.55 -2.12
C LEU A 40 -14.32 -0.34 -1.88
#